data_AF-A0A812W9W2-F1
#
_entry.id   AF-A0A812W9W2-F1
#
_cell.length_a   1.000
_cell.length_b   1.000
_cell.length_c   1.000
_cell.angle_alpha   90.00
_cell.angle_beta   90.00
_cell.angle_gamma   90.00
#
_symmetry.space_group_name_H-M   'P 1'
#
loop_
_entity.id
_entity.type
_entity.pdbx_description
1 polymer ?
#
loop_
_entity_poly.entity_id
_entity_poly.type
_entity_poly.pdbx_seq_one_letter_code
_entity_poly.pdbx_strand_id
1 'polypeptide(L)'
;MGRVQLYLFVAVLGMMQVLLLFAGPRSKSDGLAGTAASNTGHGQNPRQSKEGLQWCPDCRGELCARKFLFIVATGRSGSSTLMNMVNQVPGIFLWGENHGALGGIAGMQERFLKAGQDSSDARRVELLQSSQDVVWEWLTPPTFQNDWKRVEVRGFKEIRWNETMVQFIRRSLPCSRLIFNFRLDVEAQSHSDFFKRKQRKPGAEALSTITDRAAALVTRSGLPAFQLPLENFSAPEFTRLAR
;
A
#
# COMPACT_ATOMS: atom_id res chain seq x y z
N MET A 1 9.93 -3.51 62.33
CA MET A 1 10.27 -2.80 61.08
C MET A 1 10.58 -3.85 60.03
N GLY A 2 9.85 -4.13 58.96
CA GLY A 2 8.67 -3.57 58.31
C GLY A 2 8.62 -4.30 56.96
N ARG A 3 7.85 -5.39 56.88
CA ARG A 3 7.58 -6.15 55.65
C ARG A 3 6.31 -5.56 55.04
N VAL A 4 6.34 -5.18 53.76
CA VAL A 4 5.12 -4.85 53.00
C VAL A 4 4.98 -5.87 51.89
N GLN A 5 3.92 -6.66 52.01
CA GLN A 5 3.49 -7.68 51.08
C GLN A 5 2.14 -7.23 50.50
N LEU A 6 2.11 -7.12 49.17
CA LEU A 6 1.04 -7.54 48.26
C LEU A 6 -0.42 -7.28 48.68
N TYR A 7 -1.10 -6.34 47.98
CA TYR A 7 -2.53 -6.46 47.71
C TYR A 7 -2.84 -6.08 46.25
N LEU A 8 -3.52 -7.02 45.61
CA LEU A 8 -4.10 -7.03 44.28
C LEU A 8 -5.63 -6.85 44.48
N PHE A 9 -6.30 -6.23 43.49
CA PHE A 9 -7.75 -6.21 43.24
C PHE A 9 -8.68 -5.21 43.95
N VAL A 10 -9.69 -4.77 43.15
CA VAL A 10 -10.86 -3.90 43.40
C VAL A 10 -10.56 -2.40 43.12
N ALA A 11 -11.17 -1.68 42.17
CA ALA A 11 -12.49 -1.80 41.55
C ALA A 11 -12.52 -1.36 40.08
N VAL A 12 -13.21 -2.17 39.28
CA VAL A 12 -13.94 -1.77 38.07
C VAL A 12 -15.17 -0.98 38.51
N LEU A 13 -15.43 0.20 37.92
CA LEU A 13 -16.75 0.84 37.68
C LEU A 13 -16.62 2.36 37.64
N GLY A 14 -17.05 2.98 36.52
CA GLY A 14 -17.42 4.40 36.54
C GLY A 14 -17.08 5.18 35.28
N MET A 15 -17.87 5.02 34.22
CA MET A 15 -18.54 6.13 33.50
C MET A 15 -19.25 5.61 32.25
N MET A 16 -20.44 5.06 32.48
CA MET A 16 -21.50 4.95 31.47
C MET A 16 -22.58 5.96 31.83
N GLN A 17 -23.18 6.55 30.79
CA GLN A 17 -24.44 7.30 30.73
C GLN A 17 -24.47 8.76 31.22
N VAL A 18 -24.56 9.67 30.25
CA VAL A 18 -25.60 10.72 30.26
C VAL A 18 -26.31 10.73 28.90
N LEU A 19 -27.65 10.73 29.02
CA LEU A 19 -28.76 10.81 28.06
C LEU A 19 -28.52 11.69 26.81
N LEU A 20 -28.92 11.24 25.61
CA LEU A 20 -30.27 11.35 25.01
C LEU A 20 -30.81 12.78 24.92
N LEU A 21 -31.00 13.27 23.68
CA LEU A 21 -32.21 13.91 23.13
C LEU A 21 -31.81 14.79 21.93
N PHE A 22 -32.14 14.38 20.71
CA PHE A 22 -32.70 15.24 19.65
C PHE A 22 -33.22 14.34 18.52
N ALA A 23 -34.50 13.99 18.63
CA ALA A 23 -35.30 13.51 17.52
C ALA A 23 -35.95 14.73 16.84
N GLY A 24 -35.77 14.86 15.53
CA GLY A 24 -36.42 15.84 14.66
C GLY A 24 -36.77 15.19 13.31
N PRO A 25 -37.80 15.67 12.59
CA PRO A 25 -38.84 14.79 12.06
C PRO A 25 -38.62 14.27 10.63
N ARG A 26 -39.21 13.08 10.39
CA ARG A 26 -39.52 12.48 9.09
C ARG A 26 -40.39 13.42 8.25
N SER A 27 -39.95 13.72 7.03
CA SER A 27 -40.83 14.22 5.96
C SER A 27 -41.31 13.07 5.08
N LYS A 28 -42.57 13.16 4.68
CA LYS A 28 -43.36 12.16 3.96
C LYS A 28 -43.06 12.17 2.46
N SER A 29 -43.30 10.99 1.89
CA SER A 29 -43.53 10.66 0.49
C SER A 29 -44.50 11.61 -0.23
N ASP A 30 -44.25 11.85 -1.51
CA ASP A 30 -45.28 11.84 -2.55
C ASP A 30 -44.67 11.26 -3.83
N GLY A 31 -45.34 10.25 -4.38
CA GLY A 31 -45.06 9.69 -5.69
C GLY A 31 -45.97 10.33 -6.73
N LEU A 32 -45.48 10.45 -7.96
CA LEU A 32 -46.33 10.42 -9.14
C LEU A 32 -45.62 9.66 -10.26
N ALA A 33 -46.30 8.59 -10.67
CA ALA A 33 -46.02 7.85 -11.88
C ALA A 33 -46.38 8.70 -13.10
N GLY A 34 -45.51 8.65 -14.11
CA GLY A 34 -45.74 9.20 -15.44
C GLY A 34 -45.06 8.31 -16.46
N THR A 35 -45.89 7.65 -17.26
CA THR A 35 -45.64 6.63 -18.29
C THR A 35 -44.61 6.98 -19.35
N ALA A 36 -43.81 5.95 -19.66
CA ALA A 36 -43.14 5.58 -20.92
C ALA A 36 -43.28 6.50 -22.15
N ALA A 37 -42.14 6.91 -22.69
CA ALA A 37 -41.93 7.03 -24.13
C ALA A 37 -40.50 6.60 -24.47
N SER A 38 -40.43 5.54 -25.28
CA SER A 38 -39.24 5.02 -25.95
C SER A 38 -38.63 6.10 -26.84
N ASN A 39 -37.31 6.31 -26.74
CA ASN A 39 -36.55 6.80 -27.89
C ASN A 39 -35.10 6.31 -27.81
N THR A 40 -34.80 5.39 -28.73
CA THR A 40 -33.47 4.91 -29.08
C THR A 40 -32.68 6.03 -29.71
N GLY A 41 -31.64 6.49 -29.02
CA GLY A 41 -30.65 7.41 -29.56
C GLY A 41 -29.35 7.25 -28.79
N HIS A 42 -28.35 6.67 -29.44
CA HIS A 42 -26.94 6.64 -29.00
C HIS A 42 -26.43 8.08 -28.83
N GLY A 43 -26.73 8.69 -27.67
CA GLY A 43 -26.13 9.93 -27.22
C GLY A 43 -24.77 9.63 -26.63
N GLN A 44 -23.71 9.89 -27.40
CA GLN A 44 -22.35 9.93 -26.89
C GLN A 44 -22.30 10.95 -25.74
N ASN A 45 -22.08 10.46 -24.52
CA ASN A 45 -21.95 11.29 -23.33
C ASN A 45 -20.57 11.96 -23.36
N PRO A 46 -20.46 13.30 -23.46
CA PRO A 46 -19.19 13.98 -23.44
C PRO A 46 -18.71 14.13 -21.99
N ARG A 47 -18.31 13.01 -21.38
CA ARG A 47 -17.33 13.02 -20.29
C ARG A 47 -15.97 12.75 -20.88
N GLN A 48 -15.48 13.72 -21.65
CA GLN A 48 -14.05 13.96 -21.70
C GLN A 48 -13.65 14.46 -20.31
N SER A 49 -13.36 13.50 -19.41
CA SER A 49 -12.60 13.80 -18.21
C SER A 49 -11.23 14.27 -18.67
N LYS A 50 -10.86 15.50 -18.26
CA LYS A 50 -9.48 16.01 -18.22
C LYS A 50 -8.51 14.86 -17.97
N GLU A 51 -7.45 14.77 -18.77
CA GLU A 51 -6.38 13.76 -18.69
C GLU A 51 -5.81 13.65 -17.26
N GLY A 52 -6.50 12.90 -16.40
CA GLY A 52 -5.96 12.37 -15.17
C GLY A 52 -5.06 11.23 -15.57
N LEU A 53 -3.82 11.25 -15.10
CA LEU A 53 -2.87 10.14 -15.26
C LEU A 53 -3.56 8.83 -14.90
N GLN A 54 -3.83 8.00 -15.91
CA GLN A 54 -4.42 6.69 -15.69
C GLN A 54 -3.45 5.90 -14.80
N TRP A 55 -3.92 5.42 -13.64
CA TRP A 55 -3.05 4.69 -12.68
C TRP A 55 -2.38 3.48 -13.35
N CYS A 56 -3.08 2.91 -14.32
CA CYS A 56 -2.76 1.65 -14.97
C CYS A 56 -3.25 1.67 -16.43
N PRO A 57 -2.55 2.37 -17.35
CA PRO A 57 -3.04 2.58 -18.72
C PRO A 57 -3.08 1.31 -19.57
N ASP A 58 -2.11 0.41 -19.37
CA ASP A 58 -1.92 -0.77 -20.24
C ASP A 58 -2.54 -2.06 -19.68
N CYS A 59 -3.21 -1.99 -18.52
CA CYS A 59 -3.76 -3.19 -17.88
C CYS A 59 -5.21 -3.45 -18.32
N ARG A 60 -5.48 -4.70 -18.70
CA ARG A 60 -6.81 -5.18 -19.07
C ARG A 60 -7.22 -6.37 -18.19
N GLY A 61 -8.49 -6.42 -17.81
CA GLY A 61 -9.09 -7.54 -17.07
C GLY A 61 -9.14 -7.33 -15.55
N GLU A 62 -9.58 -8.38 -14.85
CA GLU A 62 -9.92 -8.35 -13.42
C GLU A 62 -8.74 -8.01 -12.49
N LEU A 63 -7.51 -8.38 -12.88
CA LEU A 63 -6.31 -8.04 -12.12
C LEU A 63 -6.03 -6.53 -12.06
N CYS A 64 -6.74 -5.72 -12.84
CA CYS A 64 -6.57 -4.28 -12.89
C CYS A 64 -7.52 -3.52 -11.95
N ALA A 65 -8.45 -4.22 -11.29
CA ALA A 65 -9.45 -3.61 -10.42
C ALA A 65 -8.84 -2.97 -9.16
N ARG A 66 -7.61 -3.37 -8.78
CA ARG A 66 -6.95 -2.95 -7.54
C ARG A 66 -5.67 -2.19 -7.81
N LYS A 67 -5.50 -1.07 -7.11
CA LYS A 67 -4.34 -0.19 -7.21
C LYS A 67 -3.40 -0.43 -6.04
N PHE A 68 -2.12 -0.66 -6.33
CA PHE A 68 -1.10 -0.86 -5.31
C PHE A 68 0.03 0.15 -5.40
N LEU A 69 0.60 0.52 -4.26
CA LEU A 69 1.76 1.41 -4.17
C LEU A 69 2.76 0.86 -3.16
N PHE A 70 3.98 0.54 -3.60
CA PHE A 70 5.01 -0.01 -2.70
C PHE A 70 6.19 0.94 -2.57
N ILE A 71 6.67 1.14 -1.34
CA ILE A 71 7.94 1.85 -1.11
C ILE A 71 9.06 0.81 -1.06
N VAL A 72 9.89 0.81 -2.10
CA VAL A 72 11.15 0.06 -2.18
C VAL A 72 12.24 0.92 -1.58
N ALA A 73 12.74 0.57 -0.39
CA ALA A 73 13.65 1.42 0.34
C ALA A 73 14.98 0.74 0.70
N THR A 74 16.02 1.53 0.93
CA THR A 74 17.19 1.07 1.70
C THR A 74 17.02 1.43 3.19
N GLY A 75 17.74 0.76 4.08
CA GLY A 75 17.64 1.04 5.52
C GLY A 75 18.16 2.45 5.83
N ARG A 76 17.38 3.29 6.54
CA ARG A 76 17.78 4.67 6.95
C ARG A 76 17.81 5.70 5.82
N SER A 77 16.97 5.48 4.81
CA SER A 77 16.65 6.37 3.69
C SER A 77 15.55 7.40 3.96
N GLY A 78 14.99 7.44 5.18
CA GLY A 78 13.81 8.26 5.49
C GLY A 78 12.48 7.67 5.01
N SER A 79 12.47 6.43 4.54
CA SER A 79 11.27 5.73 4.04
C SER A 79 10.06 5.72 4.99
N SER A 80 10.27 5.73 6.31
CA SER A 80 9.17 5.83 7.27
C SER A 80 8.54 7.24 7.27
N THR A 81 9.36 8.29 7.15
CA THR A 81 8.86 9.67 6.99
C THR A 81 8.09 9.78 5.68
N LEU A 82 8.66 9.27 4.58
CA LEU A 82 7.99 9.20 3.27
C LEU A 82 6.62 8.52 3.36
N MET A 83 6.55 7.34 3.96
CA MET A 83 5.30 6.60 4.16
C MET A 83 4.27 7.43 4.93
N ASN A 84 4.65 8.09 6.02
CA ASN A 84 3.74 8.94 6.80
C ASN A 84 3.19 10.11 5.98
N MET A 85 4.01 10.69 5.09
CA MET A 85 3.60 11.77 4.18
C MET A 85 2.68 11.25 3.07
N VAL A 86 2.99 10.09 2.47
CA VAL A 86 2.12 9.44 1.48
C VAL A 86 0.74 9.12 2.07
N ASN A 87 0.70 8.70 3.34
CA ASN A 87 -0.56 8.46 4.06
C ASN A 87 -1.38 9.74 4.34
N GLN A 88 -0.85 10.94 4.05
CA GLN A 88 -1.64 12.18 4.07
C GLN A 88 -2.36 12.44 2.74
N VAL A 89 -2.06 11.68 1.68
CA VAL A 89 -2.72 11.81 0.38
C VAL A 89 -4.09 11.12 0.45
N PRO A 90 -5.20 11.83 0.15
CA PRO A 90 -6.53 11.23 0.15
C PRO A 90 -6.61 9.99 -0.73
N GLY A 91 -7.17 8.91 -0.17
CA GLY A 91 -7.39 7.65 -0.88
C GLY A 91 -6.19 6.70 -0.96
N ILE A 92 -5.06 7.04 -0.33
CA ILE A 92 -3.88 6.16 -0.23
C ILE A 92 -3.67 5.73 1.22
N PHE A 93 -3.39 4.45 1.42
CA PHE A 93 -2.93 3.94 2.71
C PHE A 93 -1.82 2.91 2.56
N LEU A 94 -0.69 3.17 3.23
CA LEU A 94 0.49 2.31 3.27
C LEU A 94 0.79 1.83 4.69
N TRP A 95 1.02 0.53 4.81
CA TRP A 95 1.55 -0.11 6.00
C TRP A 95 3.07 0.07 6.13
N GLY A 96 3.58 -0.10 7.35
CA GLY A 96 5.02 -0.16 7.64
C GLY A 96 5.69 -1.45 7.16
N GLU A 97 6.92 -1.68 7.63
CA GLU A 97 7.66 -2.90 7.31
C GLU A 97 6.92 -4.15 7.78
N ASN A 98 6.85 -5.15 6.90
CA ASN A 98 6.18 -6.42 7.16
C ASN A 98 7.15 -7.60 7.27
N HIS A 99 8.45 -7.33 7.40
CA HIS A 99 9.49 -8.32 7.56
C HIS A 99 9.59 -9.31 6.38
N GLY A 100 9.27 -8.85 5.16
CA GLY A 100 9.33 -9.67 3.95
C GLY A 100 8.19 -10.67 3.81
N ALA A 101 7.05 -10.46 4.47
CA ALA A 101 5.88 -11.35 4.38
C ALA A 101 5.39 -11.55 2.93
N LEU A 102 5.51 -10.53 2.07
CA LEU A 102 5.20 -10.67 0.64
C LEU A 102 6.06 -11.75 -0.03
N GLY A 103 7.30 -11.95 0.41
CA GLY A 103 8.17 -13.02 -0.09
C GLY A 103 7.62 -14.41 0.21
N GLY A 104 6.93 -14.59 1.34
CA GLY A 104 6.24 -15.83 1.67
C GLY A 104 5.07 -16.11 0.72
N ILE A 105 4.24 -15.10 0.46
CA ILE A 105 3.13 -15.19 -0.50
C ILE A 105 3.66 -15.47 -1.91
N ALA A 106 4.68 -14.74 -2.34
CA ALA A 106 5.30 -14.91 -3.65
C ALA A 106 5.91 -16.31 -3.83
N GLY A 107 6.62 -16.82 -2.83
CA GLY A 107 7.19 -18.16 -2.85
C GLY A 107 6.12 -19.26 -2.86
N MET A 108 4.99 -19.04 -2.17
CA MET A 108 3.86 -19.95 -2.22
C MET A 108 3.23 -20.01 -3.62
N GLN A 109 2.96 -18.85 -4.23
CA GLN A 109 2.46 -18.78 -5.61
C GLN A 109 3.41 -19.47 -6.59
N GLU A 110 4.71 -19.25 -6.47
CA GLU A 110 5.70 -19.87 -7.37
C GLU A 110 5.65 -21.40 -7.30
N ARG A 111 5.46 -21.98 -6.10
CA ARG A 111 5.29 -23.42 -5.94
C ARG A 111 4.00 -23.92 -6.61
N PHE A 112 2.90 -23.19 -6.46
CA PHE A 112 1.64 -23.54 -7.14
C PHE A 112 1.74 -23.45 -8.66
N LEU A 113 2.41 -22.41 -9.19
CA LEU A 113 2.66 -22.26 -10.62
C LEU A 113 3.54 -23.38 -11.19
N LYS A 114 4.53 -23.87 -10.42
CA LYS A 114 5.38 -25.01 -10.78
C LYS A 114 4.62 -26.34 -10.70
N ALA A 115 3.82 -26.54 -9.67
CA ALA A 115 3.01 -27.76 -9.52
C ALA A 115 1.90 -27.85 -10.58
N GLY A 116 1.34 -26.71 -10.98
CA GLY A 116 0.33 -26.60 -12.03
C GLY A 116 0.92 -26.26 -13.40
N GLN A 117 2.13 -26.72 -13.73
CA GLN A 117 2.76 -26.37 -15.00
C GLN A 117 1.97 -26.87 -16.22
N ASP A 118 1.21 -27.96 -16.05
CA ASP A 118 0.27 -28.50 -17.05
C ASP A 118 -1.18 -27.98 -16.89
N SER A 119 -1.39 -26.96 -16.04
CA SER A 119 -2.72 -26.40 -15.81
C SER A 119 -3.17 -25.46 -16.94
N SER A 120 -4.48 -25.40 -17.17
CA SER A 120 -5.08 -24.50 -18.16
C SER A 120 -4.79 -23.03 -17.82
N ASP A 121 -4.79 -22.18 -18.85
CA ASP A 121 -4.65 -20.72 -18.68
C ASP A 121 -5.67 -20.14 -17.71
N ALA A 122 -6.90 -20.66 -17.72
CA ALA A 122 -7.95 -20.27 -16.78
C ALA A 122 -7.54 -20.50 -15.32
N ARG A 123 -6.94 -21.66 -15.01
CA ARG A 123 -6.47 -21.97 -13.65
C ARG A 123 -5.31 -21.08 -13.23
N ARG A 124 -4.43 -20.72 -14.17
CA ARG A 124 -3.32 -19.79 -13.93
C ARG A 124 -3.85 -18.40 -13.60
N VAL A 125 -4.83 -17.91 -14.35
CA VAL A 125 -5.48 -16.62 -14.08
C VAL A 125 -6.15 -16.60 -12.70
N GLU A 126 -6.88 -17.66 -12.35
CA GLU A 126 -7.52 -17.79 -11.03
C GLU A 126 -6.50 -17.75 -9.87
N LEU A 127 -5.33 -18.38 -10.04
CA LEU A 127 -4.26 -18.32 -9.05
C LEU A 127 -3.70 -16.90 -8.88
N LEU A 128 -3.52 -16.16 -9.99
CA LEU A 128 -3.07 -14.76 -9.94
C LEU A 128 -4.12 -13.88 -9.24
N GLN A 129 -5.41 -14.07 -9.55
CA GLN A 129 -6.52 -13.35 -8.91
C GLN A 129 -6.58 -13.64 -7.41
N SER A 130 -6.55 -14.92 -7.03
CA SER A 130 -6.54 -15.34 -5.62
C SER A 130 -5.35 -14.75 -4.86
N SER A 131 -4.18 -14.69 -5.50
CA SER A 131 -2.99 -14.07 -4.90
C SER A 131 -3.17 -12.57 -4.69
N GLN A 132 -3.84 -11.90 -5.63
CA GLN A 132 -4.17 -10.48 -5.51
C GLN A 132 -5.20 -10.24 -4.40
N ASP A 133 -6.22 -11.09 -4.28
CA ASP A 133 -7.22 -11.02 -3.20
C ASP A 133 -6.56 -11.10 -1.83
N VAL A 134 -5.68 -12.08 -1.63
CA VAL A 134 -4.93 -12.26 -0.38
C VAL A 134 -4.14 -11.01 -0.02
N VAL A 135 -3.42 -10.42 -0.99
CA VAL A 135 -2.63 -9.21 -0.74
C VAL A 135 -3.54 -8.01 -0.45
N TRP A 136 -4.66 -7.88 -1.14
CA TRP A 136 -5.62 -6.81 -0.92
C TRP A 136 -6.23 -6.85 0.48
N GLU A 137 -6.66 -8.03 0.92
CA GLU A 137 -7.25 -8.26 2.24
C GLU A 137 -6.21 -8.06 3.35
N TRP A 138 -4.99 -8.56 3.15
CA TRP A 138 -3.88 -8.36 4.09
C TRP A 138 -3.55 -6.88 4.30
N LEU A 139 -3.65 -6.07 3.24
CA LEU A 139 -3.36 -4.64 3.29
C LEU A 139 -4.58 -3.78 3.65
N THR A 140 -5.65 -4.38 4.18
CA THR A 140 -6.82 -3.65 4.65
C THR A 140 -6.42 -2.62 5.72
N PRO A 141 -6.74 -1.32 5.55
CA PRO A 141 -6.41 -0.28 6.54
C PRO A 141 -7.08 -0.53 7.90
N PRO A 142 -6.50 -0.03 9.01
CA PRO A 142 -7.11 -0.14 10.33
C PRO A 142 -8.45 0.63 10.40
N THR A 143 -9.41 0.06 11.12
CA THR A 143 -10.82 0.51 11.17
C THR A 143 -11.06 1.82 11.94
N PHE A 144 -10.05 2.34 12.65
CA PHE A 144 -10.21 3.49 13.55
C PHE A 144 -10.34 4.85 12.83
N GLN A 145 -10.18 4.90 11.51
CA GLN A 145 -10.43 6.10 10.72
C GLN A 145 -11.72 5.92 9.92
N ASN A 146 -12.76 6.70 10.23
CA ASN A 146 -14.10 6.67 9.61
C ASN A 146 -14.12 6.94 8.08
N ASP A 147 -12.95 7.05 7.45
CA ASP A 147 -12.75 7.40 6.05
C ASP A 147 -12.21 6.25 5.18
N TRP A 148 -12.02 5.03 5.74
CA TRP A 148 -11.43 3.92 4.99
C TRP A 148 -12.23 3.51 3.74
N LYS A 149 -13.54 3.84 3.67
CA LYS A 149 -14.36 3.67 2.45
C LYS A 149 -13.86 4.48 1.25
N ARG A 150 -12.87 5.36 1.46
CA ARG A 150 -12.23 6.20 0.43
C ARG A 150 -10.84 5.69 0.03
N VAL A 151 -10.30 4.64 0.66
CA VAL A 151 -8.97 4.13 0.30
C VAL A 151 -9.05 3.33 -0.99
N GLU A 152 -8.49 3.89 -2.04
CA GLU A 152 -8.41 3.29 -3.39
C GLU A 152 -7.07 2.59 -3.65
N VAL A 153 -6.00 3.07 -3.00
CA VAL A 153 -4.64 2.57 -3.20
C VAL A 153 -4.11 2.01 -1.89
N ARG A 154 -3.64 0.76 -1.91
CA ARG A 154 -3.09 0.07 -0.73
C ARG A 154 -1.64 -0.33 -0.96
N GLY A 155 -0.89 -0.49 0.12
CA GLY A 155 0.49 -0.92 -0.01
C GLY A 155 1.26 -0.94 1.29
N PHE A 156 2.57 -0.97 1.18
CA PHE A 156 3.46 -0.95 2.33
C PHE A 156 4.87 -0.48 1.97
N LYS A 157 5.65 -0.18 3.01
CA LYS A 157 7.09 0.10 2.92
C LYS A 157 7.92 -1.11 3.31
N GLU A 158 8.96 -1.44 2.55
CA GLU A 158 9.90 -2.51 2.92
C GLU A 158 11.33 -2.19 2.47
N ILE A 159 12.32 -2.70 3.21
CA ILE A 159 13.75 -2.58 2.91
C ILE A 159 14.38 -3.90 2.45
N ARG A 160 13.65 -5.01 2.59
CA ARG A 160 14.05 -6.37 2.21
C ARG A 160 13.32 -6.78 0.94
N TRP A 161 13.76 -6.26 -0.19
CA TRP A 161 13.23 -6.66 -1.50
C TRP A 161 14.09 -7.72 -2.16
N ASN A 162 13.47 -8.60 -2.94
CA ASN A 162 14.15 -9.59 -3.77
C ASN A 162 13.41 -9.77 -5.09
N GLU A 163 14.05 -10.47 -6.03
CA GLU A 163 13.52 -10.69 -7.38
C GLU A 163 12.17 -11.42 -7.34
N THR A 164 12.00 -12.43 -6.48
CA THR A 164 10.75 -13.20 -6.35
C THR A 164 9.56 -12.30 -6.00
N MET A 165 9.72 -11.36 -5.07
CA MET A 165 8.68 -10.40 -4.70
C MET A 165 8.33 -9.45 -5.86
N VAL A 166 9.33 -8.90 -6.53
CA VAL A 166 9.11 -7.97 -7.65
C VAL A 166 8.41 -8.66 -8.81
N GLN A 167 8.81 -9.89 -9.13
CA GLN A 167 8.18 -10.70 -10.18
C GLN A 167 6.75 -11.10 -9.81
N PHE A 168 6.48 -11.36 -8.52
CA PHE A 168 5.12 -11.58 -8.02
C PHE A 168 4.24 -10.35 -8.23
N ILE A 169 4.73 -9.15 -7.88
CA ILE A 169 4.00 -7.89 -8.08
C ILE A 169 3.69 -7.71 -9.56
N ARG A 170 4.69 -7.87 -10.43
CA ARG A 170 4.49 -7.71 -11.88
C ARG A 170 3.40 -8.61 -12.45
N ARG A 171 3.32 -9.88 -12.01
CA ARG A 171 2.35 -10.84 -12.53
C ARG A 171 0.95 -10.71 -11.91
N SER A 172 0.89 -10.50 -10.59
CA SER A 172 -0.36 -10.63 -9.84
C SER A 172 -0.98 -9.28 -9.50
N LEU A 173 -0.16 -8.22 -9.45
CA LEU A 173 -0.55 -6.87 -9.06
C LEU A 173 -0.16 -5.88 -10.19
N PRO A 174 -0.64 -6.07 -11.43
CA PRO A 174 -0.15 -5.30 -12.59
C PRO A 174 -0.39 -3.79 -12.46
N CYS A 175 -1.39 -3.37 -11.69
CA CYS A 175 -1.65 -1.97 -11.37
C CYS A 175 -0.89 -1.48 -10.13
N SER A 176 0.39 -1.85 -10.05
CA SER A 176 1.31 -1.40 -9.01
C SER A 176 2.19 -0.26 -9.49
N ARG A 177 2.41 0.72 -8.62
CA ARG A 177 3.47 1.71 -8.75
C ARG A 177 4.49 1.54 -7.62
N LEU A 178 5.73 1.92 -7.89
CA LEU A 178 6.82 1.86 -6.92
C LEU A 178 7.28 3.26 -6.56
N ILE A 179 7.66 3.47 -5.30
CA ILE A 179 8.51 4.59 -4.90
C ILE A 179 9.85 4.00 -4.48
N PHE A 180 10.91 4.34 -5.20
CA PHE A 180 12.26 3.94 -4.84
C PHE A 180 12.89 5.02 -3.96
N ASN A 181 13.08 4.71 -2.68
CA ASN A 181 13.62 5.64 -1.69
C ASN A 181 14.98 5.17 -1.16
N PHE A 182 15.97 6.03 -1.31
CA PHE A 182 17.35 5.77 -0.92
C PHE A 182 17.94 7.04 -0.29
N ARG A 183 19.21 6.98 0.10
CA ARG A 183 19.95 8.12 0.63
C ARG A 183 21.19 8.32 -0.22
N LEU A 184 21.43 9.54 -0.68
CA LEU A 184 22.62 9.88 -1.46
C LEU A 184 23.85 9.90 -0.55
N ASP A 185 23.71 10.45 0.66
CA ASP A 185 24.78 10.48 1.66
C ASP A 185 24.90 9.13 2.40
N VAL A 186 25.55 8.17 1.74
CA VAL A 186 25.82 6.83 2.27
C VAL A 186 26.76 6.83 3.48
N GLU A 187 27.63 7.82 3.60
CA GLU A 187 28.51 7.98 4.75
C GLU A 187 27.70 8.32 6.00
N ALA A 188 26.86 9.35 5.94
CA ALA A 188 25.97 9.69 7.04
C ALA A 188 24.90 8.61 7.29
N GLN A 189 24.53 7.83 6.27
CA GLN A 189 23.67 6.65 6.44
C GLN A 189 24.35 5.59 7.32
N SER A 190 25.61 5.26 7.02
CA SER A 190 26.42 4.26 7.75
C SER A 190 26.61 4.63 9.22
N HIS A 191 26.59 5.93 9.53
CA HIS A 191 26.76 6.47 10.87
C HIS A 191 25.49 6.56 11.71
N SER A 192 24.33 6.21 11.16
CA SER A 192 23.08 6.26 11.91
C SER A 192 23.00 5.22 13.04
N ASP A 193 22.38 5.60 14.16
CA ASP A 193 22.30 4.78 15.39
C ASP A 193 21.59 3.43 15.21
N PHE A 194 20.77 3.30 14.16
CA PHE A 194 20.14 2.04 13.79
C PHE A 194 21.15 0.91 13.57
N PHE A 195 22.28 1.21 12.93
CA PHE A 195 23.31 0.22 12.63
C PHE A 195 24.18 -0.12 13.84
N LYS A 196 24.34 0.83 14.79
CA LYS A 196 25.03 0.58 16.06
C LYS A 196 24.29 -0.48 16.89
N ARG A 197 22.96 -0.44 16.91
CA ARG A 197 22.12 -1.36 17.69
C ARG A 197 22.05 -2.79 17.14
N LYS A 198 22.34 -2.99 15.85
CA LYS A 198 22.28 -4.32 15.20
C LYS A 198 23.60 -5.09 15.21
N GLN A 199 24.66 -4.56 15.83
CA GLN A 199 26.04 -5.08 15.75
C GLN A 199 26.53 -5.32 14.30
N ARG A 200 25.89 -4.66 13.33
CA ARG A 200 26.21 -4.72 11.90
C ARG A 200 26.16 -3.29 11.39
N LYS A 201 27.35 -2.68 11.29
CA LYS A 201 27.55 -1.37 10.69
C LYS A 201 28.07 -1.57 9.25
N PRO A 202 27.19 -1.63 8.24
CA PRO A 202 27.66 -1.66 6.86
C PRO A 202 28.45 -0.37 6.60
N GLY A 203 29.62 -0.48 5.97
CA GLY A 203 30.34 0.68 5.45
C GLY A 203 29.58 1.34 4.30
N ALA A 204 30.00 2.54 3.91
CA ALA A 204 29.40 3.30 2.81
C ALA A 204 29.35 2.52 1.50
N GLU A 205 30.43 1.80 1.15
CA GLU A 205 30.48 0.95 -0.06
C GLU A 205 29.42 -0.16 -0.05
N ALA A 206 29.21 -0.81 1.10
CA ALA A 206 28.18 -1.84 1.24
C ALA A 206 26.77 -1.25 1.10
N LEU A 207 26.54 -0.03 1.61
CA LEU A 207 25.26 0.69 1.43
C LEU A 207 25.04 1.14 -0.01
N SER A 208 26.09 1.58 -0.70
CA SER A 208 26.03 1.85 -2.15
C SER A 208 25.62 0.58 -2.90
N THR A 209 26.29 -0.54 -2.64
CA THR A 209 25.98 -1.83 -3.26
C THR A 209 24.53 -2.27 -3.01
N ILE A 210 24.02 -2.05 -1.79
CA ILE A 210 22.61 -2.34 -1.47
C ILE A 210 21.67 -1.45 -2.29
N THR A 211 22.01 -0.16 -2.42
CA THR A 211 21.23 0.81 -3.20
C THR A 211 21.23 0.44 -4.68
N ASP A 212 22.38 0.08 -5.25
CA ASP A 212 22.50 -0.32 -6.66
C ASP A 212 21.71 -1.60 -6.95
N ARG A 213 21.74 -2.57 -6.04
CA ARG A 213 20.93 -3.80 -6.16
C ARG A 213 19.43 -3.50 -6.12
N ALA A 214 19.01 -2.61 -5.23
CA ALA A 214 17.61 -2.19 -5.14
C ALA A 214 17.17 -1.40 -6.39
N ALA A 215 18.01 -0.50 -6.89
CA ALA A 215 17.77 0.24 -8.13
C ALA A 215 17.62 -0.72 -9.31
N ALA A 216 18.53 -1.69 -9.43
CA ALA A 216 18.47 -2.70 -10.49
C ALA A 216 17.21 -3.57 -10.41
N LEU A 217 16.75 -3.93 -9.19
CA LEU A 217 15.47 -4.62 -8.98
C LEU A 217 14.28 -3.78 -9.45
N VAL A 218 14.24 -2.49 -9.08
CA VAL A 218 13.18 -1.55 -9.49
C VAL A 218 13.16 -1.41 -11.01
N THR A 219 14.31 -1.19 -11.64
CA THR A 219 14.41 -1.06 -13.10
C THR A 219 13.94 -2.33 -13.82
N ARG A 220 14.40 -3.51 -13.38
CA ARG A 220 14.00 -4.80 -14.00
C ARG A 220 12.53 -5.13 -13.80
N SER A 221 11.86 -4.56 -12.80
CA SER A 221 10.43 -4.77 -12.59
C SER A 221 9.60 -4.37 -13.80
N GLY A 222 10.03 -3.32 -14.52
CA GLY A 222 9.24 -2.68 -15.58
C GLY A 222 7.99 -1.96 -15.08
N LEU A 223 7.81 -1.83 -13.77
CA LEU A 223 6.69 -1.11 -13.17
C LEU A 223 6.99 0.39 -13.13
N PRO A 224 5.97 1.26 -13.20
CA PRO A 224 6.15 2.69 -12.99
C PRO A 224 6.79 2.96 -11.63
N ALA A 225 7.94 3.62 -11.62
CA ALA A 225 8.70 3.89 -10.40
C ALA A 225 9.06 5.37 -10.28
N PHE A 226 8.75 5.96 -9.13
CA PHE A 226 9.18 7.30 -8.76
C PHE A 226 10.40 7.21 -7.85
N GLN A 227 11.51 7.82 -8.25
CA GLN A 227 12.72 7.87 -7.43
C GLN A 227 12.68 9.09 -6.53
N LEU A 228 12.90 8.89 -5.23
CA LEU A 228 12.90 9.98 -4.26
C LEU A 228 14.00 9.73 -3.20
N PRO A 229 15.23 10.23 -3.43
CA PRO A 229 16.26 10.18 -2.40
C PRO A 229 15.88 11.08 -1.21
N LEU A 230 16.39 10.75 -0.03
CA LEU A 230 16.13 11.46 1.22
C LEU A 230 16.38 12.97 1.10
N GLU A 231 17.49 13.33 0.45
CA GLU A 231 17.95 14.70 0.29
C GLU A 231 16.98 15.55 -0.55
N ASN A 232 16.11 14.92 -1.34
CA ASN A 232 15.12 15.59 -2.18
C ASN A 232 13.74 15.71 -1.51
N PHE A 233 13.59 15.32 -0.25
CA PHE A 233 12.32 15.44 0.46
C PHE A 233 11.89 16.91 0.54
N SER A 234 10.86 17.26 -0.22
CA SER A 234 10.35 18.63 -0.31
C SER A 234 8.88 18.63 -0.71
N ALA A 235 8.15 19.68 -0.33
CA ALA A 235 6.72 19.81 -0.66
C ALA A 235 6.44 19.69 -2.18
N PRO A 236 7.24 20.25 -3.10
CA PRO A 236 7.05 20.06 -4.53
C PRO A 236 7.17 18.60 -4.98
N GLU A 237 8.16 17.85 -4.48
CA GLU A 237 8.34 16.43 -4.83
C GLU A 237 7.16 15.58 -4.30
N PHE A 238 6.68 15.85 -3.09
CA PHE A 238 5.50 15.16 -2.55
C PHE A 238 4.22 15.50 -3.31
N THR A 239 4.08 16.74 -3.77
CA THR A 239 2.94 17.14 -4.60
C THR A 239 2.95 16.40 -5.94
N ARG A 240 4.14 16.17 -6.52
CA ARG A 240 4.29 15.37 -7.75
C ARG A 240 3.91 13.91 -7.51
N LEU A 241 4.28 13.35 -6.36
CA LEU A 241 3.93 11.98 -5.98
C LEU A 241 2.42 11.77 -5.80
N ALA A 242 1.68 12.80 -5.40
CA ALA A 242 0.24 12.76 -5.17
C ALA A 242 -0.62 12.93 -6.44
N ARG A 243 0.00 13.11 -7.62
CA ARG A 243 -0.66 13.28 -8.92
C ARG A 243 -0.46 12.07 -9.82
#